data_AF-A0A523LD23-F1
#
_entry.id   AF-A0A523LD23-F1
#
_cell.length_a   1.000
_cell.length_b   1.000
_cell.length_c   1.000
_cell.angle_alpha   90.00
_cell.angle_beta   90.00
_cell.angle_gamma   90.00
#
_symmetry.space_group_name_H-M   'P 1'
#
loop_
_entity.id
_entity.type
_entity.pdbx_description
1 polymer ?
#
loop_
_entity_poly.entity_id
_entity_poly.type
_entity_poly.pdbx_seq_one_letter_code
_entity_poly.pdbx_strand_id
1 'polypeptide(L)'
;MKSTRNTLCVVIVLLVILFSSKAFAVLEIEITRGVEAAAPIAIVGFPWMGTGQPPSAMVGAVVRNDLNRSGRFRPLSQADIIEKPTRGSDINWATWRLLKSNYLVIGRINPGTGGGYVVEFELFDVLTQERLLGKAIEARPGELRRVAHHVSDLIFERILGIRGAFSTKIAYITVTGDGDERRYALVVADADGFGPQEVVRSKEPLLSPNWSPDGRYLAYVSFEKGNSSIYVQEIATGSRQQLSGLAG
;
A
#
# COMPACT_ATOMS: atom_id res chain seq x y z
N MET A 1 -11.77 22.58 -54.14
CA MET A 1 -11.23 21.46 -53.32
C MET A 1 -10.25 21.88 -52.21
N LYS A 2 -9.75 23.12 -52.13
CA LYS A 2 -8.84 23.56 -51.05
C LYS A 2 -9.54 23.92 -49.72
N SER A 3 -10.78 24.41 -49.77
CA SER A 3 -11.54 24.86 -48.59
C SER A 3 -11.90 23.73 -47.62
N THR A 4 -12.35 22.58 -48.13
CA THR A 4 -12.77 21.42 -47.33
C THR A 4 -11.63 20.78 -46.53
N ARG A 5 -10.37 20.95 -46.99
CA ARG A 5 -9.19 20.40 -46.31
C ARG A 5 -8.82 21.21 -45.05
N ASN A 6 -9.05 22.52 -45.07
CA ASN A 6 -8.79 23.38 -43.92
C ASN A 6 -9.84 23.19 -42.82
N THR A 7 -11.10 23.00 -43.18
CA THR A 7 -12.17 22.72 -42.20
C THR A 7 -11.95 21.39 -41.49
N LEU A 8 -11.49 20.36 -42.21
CA LEU A 8 -11.17 19.06 -41.62
C LEU A 8 -9.99 19.14 -40.65
N CYS A 9 -8.94 19.88 -40.98
CA CYS A 9 -7.80 20.12 -40.08
C CYS A 9 -8.22 20.82 -38.78
N VAL A 10 -9.10 21.83 -38.86
CA VAL A 10 -9.56 22.58 -37.67
C VAL A 10 -10.40 21.69 -36.76
N VAL A 11 -11.28 20.84 -37.32
CA VAL A 11 -12.08 19.89 -36.55
C VAL A 11 -11.21 18.85 -35.84
N ILE A 12 -10.17 18.34 -36.52
CA ILE A 12 -9.23 17.39 -35.92
C ILE A 12 -8.46 18.02 -34.77
N VAL A 13 -7.99 19.26 -34.91
CA VAL A 13 -7.26 19.97 -33.84
C VAL A 13 -8.16 20.23 -32.63
N LEU A 14 -9.42 20.62 -32.84
CA LEU A 14 -10.41 20.80 -31.76
C LEU A 14 -10.72 19.49 -31.02
N LEU A 15 -10.81 18.37 -31.75
CA LEU A 15 -10.99 17.04 -31.17
C LEU A 15 -9.79 16.62 -30.31
N VAL A 16 -8.56 16.91 -30.74
CA VAL A 16 -7.36 16.57 -29.96
C VAL A 16 -7.30 17.37 -28.64
N ILE A 17 -7.72 18.63 -28.64
CA ILE A 17 -7.75 19.46 -27.42
C ILE A 17 -8.81 18.95 -26.42
N LEU A 18 -9.94 18.44 -26.90
CA LEU A 18 -11.01 17.87 -26.07
C LEU A 18 -10.63 16.52 -25.41
N PHE A 19 -9.61 15.83 -25.92
CA PHE A 19 -9.11 14.55 -25.36
C PHE A 19 -7.92 14.71 -24.40
N SER A 20 -7.64 15.93 -23.95
CA SER A 20 -6.61 16.21 -22.93
C SER A 20 -7.04 15.64 -21.57
N SER A 21 -6.76 14.37 -21.31
CA SER A 21 -6.95 13.77 -19.98
C SER A 21 -5.94 14.36 -18.99
N LYS A 22 -6.40 14.74 -17.80
CA LYS A 22 -5.49 15.13 -16.71
C LYS A 22 -4.81 13.88 -16.19
N ALA A 23 -3.51 13.73 -16.46
CA ALA A 23 -2.69 12.71 -15.82
C ALA A 23 -2.52 13.08 -14.34
N PHE A 24 -3.15 12.32 -13.44
CA PHE A 24 -2.84 12.37 -12.03
C PHE A 24 -1.62 11.48 -11.79
N ALA A 25 -0.49 12.09 -11.47
CA ALA A 25 0.69 11.36 -11.01
C ALA A 25 0.42 10.88 -9.57
N VAL A 26 -0.23 9.72 -9.44
CA VAL A 26 -0.23 8.93 -8.21
C VAL A 26 1.08 8.16 -8.19
N LEU A 27 1.73 8.07 -7.02
CA LEU A 27 2.94 7.26 -6.86
C LEU A 27 2.58 5.79 -7.13
N GLU A 28 3.01 5.28 -8.29
CA GLU A 28 2.90 3.87 -8.65
C GLU A 28 4.26 3.21 -8.44
N ILE A 29 4.32 2.19 -7.59
CA ILE A 29 5.55 1.45 -7.33
C ILE A 29 5.68 0.34 -8.38
N GLU A 30 6.53 0.55 -9.37
CA GLU A 30 6.82 -0.43 -10.42
C GLU A 30 8.03 -1.32 -10.03
N ILE A 31 7.87 -2.65 -10.13
CA ILE A 31 8.95 -3.62 -9.86
C ILE A 31 9.78 -3.78 -11.13
N THR A 32 10.94 -3.11 -11.20
CA THR A 32 11.76 -3.07 -12.42
C THR A 32 12.70 -4.28 -12.61
N ARG A 33 13.00 -5.04 -11.54
CA ARG A 33 13.78 -6.30 -11.59
C ARG A 33 13.30 -7.29 -10.52
N GLY A 34 12.89 -8.48 -10.93
CA GLY A 34 12.58 -9.60 -10.03
C GLY A 34 13.85 -10.26 -9.49
N VAL A 35 13.83 -10.70 -8.23
CA VAL A 35 14.92 -11.48 -7.63
C VAL A 35 14.81 -12.94 -8.10
N GLU A 36 15.89 -13.52 -8.62
CA GLU A 36 15.93 -14.89 -9.19
C GLU A 36 15.57 -16.02 -8.20
N ALA A 37 15.33 -15.73 -6.91
CA ALA A 37 15.07 -16.72 -5.85
C ALA A 37 13.74 -16.51 -5.09
N ALA A 38 12.75 -15.80 -5.65
CA ALA A 38 11.48 -15.55 -4.97
C ALA A 38 10.68 -16.85 -4.72
N ALA A 39 10.40 -17.15 -3.44
CA ALA A 39 9.73 -18.38 -3.03
C ALA A 39 8.26 -18.39 -3.49
N PRO A 40 7.79 -19.43 -4.22
CA PRO A 40 6.39 -19.56 -4.60
C PRO A 40 5.48 -19.64 -3.37
N ILE A 41 4.42 -18.82 -3.34
CA ILE A 41 3.45 -18.81 -2.25
C ILE A 41 2.03 -18.68 -2.80
N ALA A 42 1.09 -19.42 -2.24
CA ALA A 42 -0.31 -19.33 -2.61
C ALA A 42 -1.03 -18.48 -1.55
N ILE A 43 -1.70 -17.41 -1.99
CA ILE A 43 -2.60 -16.63 -1.12
C ILE A 43 -4.00 -16.84 -1.68
N VAL A 44 -4.76 -17.73 -1.04
CA VAL A 44 -6.09 -18.15 -1.55
C VAL A 44 -7.06 -16.99 -1.53
N GLY A 45 -7.16 -16.32 -0.39
CA GLY A 45 -8.12 -15.26 -0.17
C GLY A 45 -8.61 -15.24 1.27
N PHE A 46 -9.43 -14.23 1.55
CA PHE A 46 -9.98 -13.94 2.86
C PHE A 46 -11.49 -13.66 2.70
N PRO A 47 -12.31 -14.69 2.43
CA PRO A 47 -13.73 -14.51 2.25
C PRO A 47 -14.40 -13.96 3.52
N TRP A 48 -15.45 -13.17 3.30
CA TRP A 48 -16.34 -12.71 4.35
C TRP A 48 -17.25 -13.85 4.80
N MET A 49 -17.26 -14.12 6.11
CA MET A 49 -18.03 -15.21 6.74
C MET A 49 -19.29 -14.72 7.43
N GLY A 50 -19.51 -13.41 7.47
CA GLY A 50 -20.70 -12.81 8.08
C GLY A 50 -21.88 -12.71 7.13
N THR A 51 -22.99 -12.22 7.67
CA THR A 51 -24.16 -11.82 6.87
C THR A 51 -23.99 -10.36 6.40
N GLY A 52 -24.70 -9.99 5.33
CA GLY A 52 -24.68 -8.62 4.79
C GLY A 52 -23.55 -8.35 3.80
N GLN A 53 -23.33 -7.06 3.51
CA GLN A 53 -22.36 -6.64 2.50
C GLN A 53 -20.92 -6.91 2.97
N PRO A 54 -20.09 -7.59 2.17
CA PRO A 54 -18.71 -7.83 2.53
C PRO A 54 -17.93 -6.51 2.62
N PRO A 55 -16.87 -6.45 3.43
CA PRO A 55 -16.01 -5.27 3.48
C PRO A 55 -15.40 -4.98 2.11
N SER A 56 -15.24 -3.69 1.79
CA SER A 56 -14.62 -3.24 0.54
C SER A 56 -13.12 -3.54 0.47
N ALA A 57 -12.45 -3.70 1.62
CA ALA A 57 -11.03 -3.97 1.70
C ALA A 57 -10.70 -5.41 1.28
N MET A 58 -9.93 -5.56 0.22
CA MET A 58 -9.47 -6.86 -0.28
C MET A 58 -8.22 -7.33 0.47
N VAL A 59 -8.39 -7.81 1.71
CA VAL A 59 -7.27 -8.26 2.59
C VAL A 59 -6.31 -9.20 1.86
N GLY A 60 -6.83 -10.23 1.19
CA GLY A 60 -5.98 -11.17 0.44
C GLY A 60 -5.19 -10.53 -0.71
N ALA A 61 -5.75 -9.50 -1.36
CA ALA A 61 -5.04 -8.78 -2.43
C ALA A 61 -3.91 -7.92 -1.85
N VAL A 62 -4.12 -7.27 -0.70
CA VAL A 62 -3.08 -6.50 -0.01
C VAL A 62 -1.94 -7.42 0.43
N VAL A 63 -2.25 -8.55 1.09
CA VAL A 63 -1.24 -9.53 1.51
C VAL A 63 -0.44 -10.05 0.32
N ARG A 64 -1.12 -10.40 -0.78
CA ARG A 64 -0.46 -10.83 -2.01
C ARG A 64 0.46 -9.76 -2.58
N ASN A 65 -0.01 -8.51 -2.67
CA ASN A 65 0.77 -7.42 -3.25
C ASN A 65 2.00 -7.06 -2.40
N ASP A 66 1.88 -7.09 -1.07
CA ASP A 66 2.98 -6.86 -0.14
C ASP A 66 4.09 -7.91 -0.31
N LEU A 67 3.71 -9.19 -0.23
CA LEU A 67 4.67 -10.29 -0.36
C LEU A 67 5.34 -10.28 -1.74
N ASN A 68 4.60 -9.95 -2.81
CA ASN A 68 5.17 -9.78 -4.16
C ASN A 68 6.15 -8.58 -4.22
N ARG A 69 5.75 -7.41 -3.69
CA ARG A 69 6.59 -6.19 -3.69
C ARG A 69 7.89 -6.37 -2.92
N SER A 70 7.93 -7.30 -1.96
CA SER A 70 9.15 -7.63 -1.22
C SER A 70 10.26 -8.25 -2.09
N GLY A 71 9.92 -8.83 -3.24
CA GLY A 71 10.85 -9.60 -4.08
C GLY A 71 11.34 -10.91 -3.46
N ARG A 72 10.90 -11.27 -2.24
CA ARG A 72 11.23 -12.54 -1.58
C ARG A 72 10.25 -13.66 -1.88
N PHE A 73 9.06 -13.29 -2.32
CA PHE A 73 7.97 -14.22 -2.61
C PHE A 73 7.42 -13.98 -4.00
N ARG A 74 6.94 -15.05 -4.63
CA ARG A 74 6.21 -15.01 -5.90
C ARG A 74 4.83 -15.59 -5.69
N PRO A 75 3.82 -14.75 -5.43
CA PRO A 75 2.47 -15.24 -5.30
C PRO A 75 1.94 -15.89 -6.57
N LEU A 76 1.20 -16.99 -6.41
CA LEU A 76 0.46 -17.59 -7.52
C LEU A 76 -0.58 -16.62 -8.08
N SER A 77 -0.85 -16.72 -9.39
CA SER A 77 -1.96 -16.00 -10.01
C SER A 77 -3.28 -16.49 -9.41
N GLN A 78 -4.21 -15.56 -9.17
CA GLN A 78 -5.55 -15.92 -8.69
C GLN A 78 -6.31 -16.80 -9.69
N ALA A 79 -5.99 -16.71 -10.99
CA ALA A 79 -6.58 -17.56 -12.02
C ALA A 79 -6.10 -19.03 -11.94
N ASP A 80 -4.91 -19.26 -11.39
CA ASP A 80 -4.32 -20.60 -11.24
C ASP A 80 -4.80 -21.29 -9.95
N ILE A 81 -5.43 -20.54 -9.04
CA ILE A 81 -5.96 -21.05 -7.77
C ILE A 81 -7.36 -21.64 -8.00
N ILE A 82 -7.40 -22.97 -8.13
CA ILE A 82 -8.63 -23.72 -8.41
C ILE A 82 -9.40 -24.03 -7.11
N GLU A 83 -8.68 -24.32 -6.03
CA GLU A 83 -9.28 -24.62 -4.72
C GLU A 83 -9.27 -23.41 -3.79
N LYS A 84 -10.34 -23.26 -3.00
CA LYS A 84 -10.52 -22.13 -2.06
C LYS A 84 -10.81 -22.57 -0.62
N PRO A 85 -9.92 -23.34 0.01
CA PRO A 85 -10.09 -23.74 1.40
C PRO A 85 -10.08 -22.51 2.32
N THR A 86 -10.91 -22.55 3.38
CA THR A 86 -10.99 -21.47 4.39
C THR A 86 -10.49 -21.91 5.76
N ARG A 87 -10.20 -23.20 5.93
CA ARG A 87 -9.66 -23.82 7.13
C ARG A 87 -8.60 -24.86 6.75
N GLY A 88 -7.66 -25.09 7.66
CA GLY A 88 -6.61 -26.11 7.47
C GLY A 88 -7.14 -27.52 7.18
N SER A 89 -8.29 -27.88 7.76
CA SER A 89 -8.96 -29.18 7.55
C SER A 89 -9.43 -29.41 6.12
N ASP A 90 -9.64 -28.33 5.35
CA ASP A 90 -10.25 -28.39 4.03
C ASP A 90 -9.19 -28.47 2.92
N ILE A 91 -7.90 -28.47 3.28
CA ILE A 91 -6.79 -28.39 2.33
C ILE A 91 -6.56 -29.75 1.67
N ASN A 92 -6.72 -29.81 0.35
CA ASN A 92 -6.17 -30.88 -0.46
C ASN A 92 -4.71 -30.59 -0.83
N TRP A 93 -3.77 -31.20 -0.11
CA TRP A 93 -2.33 -30.97 -0.28
C TRP A 93 -1.79 -31.33 -1.67
N ALA A 94 -2.43 -32.27 -2.38
CA ALA A 94 -2.00 -32.67 -3.72
C ALA A 94 -2.07 -31.49 -4.71
N THR A 95 -3.12 -30.67 -4.60
CA THR A 95 -3.34 -29.49 -5.45
C THR A 95 -2.20 -28.49 -5.32
N TRP A 96 -1.80 -28.15 -4.09
CA TRP A 96 -0.77 -27.14 -3.85
C TRP A 96 0.64 -27.59 -4.24
N ARG A 97 0.93 -28.90 -4.12
CA ARG A 97 2.17 -29.50 -4.64
C ARG A 97 2.20 -29.47 -6.16
N LEU A 98 1.09 -29.78 -6.82
CA LEU A 98 0.97 -29.71 -8.28
C LEU A 98 1.17 -28.28 -8.80
N LEU A 99 0.64 -27.28 -8.08
CA LEU A 99 0.85 -25.87 -8.35
C LEU A 99 2.26 -25.36 -7.99
N LYS A 100 3.13 -26.24 -7.48
CA LYS A 100 4.52 -25.94 -7.09
C LYS A 100 4.62 -24.77 -6.11
N SER A 101 3.66 -24.67 -5.19
CA SER A 101 3.68 -23.68 -4.11
C SER A 101 4.51 -24.22 -2.95
N ASN A 102 5.45 -23.42 -2.41
CA ASN A 102 6.18 -23.82 -1.21
C ASN A 102 5.34 -23.56 0.05
N TYR A 103 4.61 -22.44 0.03
CA TYR A 103 3.79 -21.98 1.15
C TYR A 103 2.34 -21.79 0.74
N LEU A 104 1.43 -21.96 1.68
CA LEU A 104 0.00 -21.72 1.49
C LEU A 104 -0.51 -20.82 2.60
N VAL A 105 -1.19 -19.74 2.21
CA VAL A 105 -1.90 -18.81 3.09
C VAL A 105 -3.38 -18.89 2.77
N ILE A 106 -4.15 -19.25 3.79
CA ILE A 106 -5.61 -19.18 3.78
C ILE A 106 -6.04 -18.22 4.88
N GLY A 107 -7.20 -17.62 4.70
CA GLY A 107 -7.78 -16.77 5.72
C GLY A 107 -9.27 -16.63 5.56
N ARG A 108 -9.85 -15.84 6.45
CA ARG A 108 -11.28 -15.49 6.46
C ARG A 108 -11.50 -14.27 7.32
N ILE A 109 -12.58 -13.54 7.03
CA ILE A 109 -12.97 -12.34 7.75
C ILE A 109 -14.31 -12.64 8.40
N ASN A 110 -14.38 -12.58 9.73
CA ASN A 110 -15.61 -12.75 10.49
C ASN A 110 -16.11 -11.39 11.02
N PRO A 111 -17.41 -11.24 11.31
CA PRO A 111 -17.92 -10.11 12.07
C PRO A 111 -17.23 -10.02 13.43
N GLY A 112 -16.85 -8.81 13.83
CA GLY A 112 -16.35 -8.49 15.16
C GLY A 112 -17.35 -7.66 15.97
N THR A 113 -16.95 -7.25 17.17
CA THR A 113 -17.75 -6.37 18.03
C THR A 113 -17.80 -4.94 17.49
N GLY A 114 -18.90 -4.23 17.73
CA GLY A 114 -19.01 -2.79 17.40
C GLY A 114 -18.89 -2.47 15.91
N GLY A 115 -19.29 -3.39 15.02
CA GLY A 115 -19.14 -3.25 13.58
C GLY A 115 -17.71 -3.48 13.07
N GLY A 116 -16.79 -3.90 13.93
CA GLY A 116 -15.46 -4.34 13.56
C GLY A 116 -15.43 -5.71 12.89
N TYR A 117 -14.22 -6.22 12.69
CA TYR A 117 -13.94 -7.47 12.02
C TYR A 117 -12.93 -8.30 12.80
N VAL A 118 -12.93 -9.60 12.58
CA VAL A 118 -11.85 -10.50 13.01
C VAL A 118 -11.25 -11.14 11.77
N VAL A 119 -10.00 -10.81 11.47
CA VAL A 119 -9.23 -11.40 10.38
C VAL A 119 -8.49 -12.61 10.90
N GLU A 120 -8.91 -13.79 10.47
CA GLU A 120 -8.23 -15.04 10.76
C GLU A 120 -7.37 -15.48 9.58
N PHE A 121 -6.16 -15.95 9.83
CA PHE A 121 -5.32 -16.54 8.80
C PHE A 121 -4.49 -17.69 9.33
N GLU A 122 -4.12 -18.58 8.42
CA GLU A 122 -3.23 -19.71 8.66
C GLU A 122 -2.19 -19.77 7.53
N LEU A 123 -0.94 -20.01 7.91
CA LEU A 123 0.21 -20.20 7.02
C LEU A 123 0.72 -21.63 7.18
N PHE A 124 0.91 -22.29 6.06
CA PHE A 124 1.38 -23.67 5.99
C PHE A 124 2.61 -23.81 5.11
N ASP A 125 3.47 -24.76 5.48
CA ASP A 125 4.45 -25.35 4.58
C ASP A 125 3.76 -26.48 3.78
N VAL A 126 3.79 -26.40 2.45
CA VAL A 126 3.08 -27.34 1.58
C VAL A 126 3.77 -28.70 1.51
N LEU A 127 5.09 -28.74 1.70
CA LEU A 127 5.86 -29.97 1.66
C LEU A 127 5.60 -30.78 2.93
N THR A 128 5.81 -30.17 4.10
CA THR A 128 5.67 -30.84 5.40
C THR A 128 4.22 -30.91 5.89
N GLN A 129 3.31 -30.14 5.28
CA GLN A 129 1.91 -29.97 5.72
C GLN A 129 1.79 -29.36 7.13
N GLU A 130 2.87 -28.79 7.64
CA GLU A 130 2.88 -28.18 8.96
C GLU A 130 2.24 -26.81 8.93
N ARG A 131 1.41 -26.51 9.93
CA ARG A 131 0.96 -25.14 10.18
C ARG A 131 2.06 -24.34 10.85
N LEU A 132 2.72 -23.48 10.07
CA LEU A 132 3.79 -22.60 10.55
C LEU A 132 3.25 -21.49 11.47
N LEU A 133 2.06 -20.96 11.16
CA LEU A 133 1.44 -19.87 11.90
C LEU A 133 -0.09 -19.89 11.75
N GLY A 134 -0.80 -19.49 12.80
CA GLY A 134 -2.23 -19.19 12.74
C GLY A 134 -2.60 -18.13 13.77
N LYS A 135 -3.35 -17.10 13.36
CA LYS A 135 -3.76 -16.00 14.25
C LYS A 135 -5.14 -15.47 13.89
N ALA A 136 -5.78 -14.85 14.88
CA ALA A 136 -6.98 -14.02 14.74
C ALA A 136 -6.63 -12.61 15.18
N ILE A 137 -6.90 -11.61 14.34
CA ILE A 137 -6.57 -10.20 14.58
C ILE A 137 -7.86 -9.38 14.47
N GLU A 138 -8.17 -8.64 15.54
CA GLU A 138 -9.30 -7.71 15.54
C GLU A 138 -8.98 -6.47 14.70
N ALA A 139 -9.98 -5.97 13.97
CA ALA A 139 -9.90 -4.76 13.18
C ALA A 139 -11.11 -3.88 13.45
N ARG A 140 -10.91 -2.59 13.71
CA ARG A 140 -12.02 -1.62 13.74
C ARG A 140 -12.51 -1.34 12.31
N PRO A 141 -13.71 -0.74 12.15
CA PRO A 141 -14.13 -0.22 10.85
C PRO A 141 -13.04 0.65 10.21
N GLY A 142 -12.69 0.36 8.96
CA GLY A 142 -11.64 1.08 8.22
C GLY A 142 -10.20 0.59 8.45
N GLU A 143 -9.94 -0.33 9.39
CA GLU A 143 -8.58 -0.79 9.71
C GLU A 143 -8.14 -2.07 8.99
N LEU A 144 -9.02 -2.70 8.20
CA LEU A 144 -8.74 -3.98 7.52
C LEU A 144 -7.47 -3.93 6.67
N ARG A 145 -7.16 -2.79 6.04
CA ARG A 145 -5.94 -2.61 5.26
C ARG A 145 -4.69 -2.66 6.14
N ARG A 146 -4.70 -1.97 7.29
CA ARG A 146 -3.62 -2.01 8.28
C ARG A 146 -3.42 -3.43 8.80
N VAL A 147 -4.52 -4.14 9.08
CA VAL A 147 -4.45 -5.55 9.49
C VAL A 147 -3.89 -6.43 8.40
N ALA A 148 -4.22 -6.19 7.12
CA ALA A 148 -3.64 -6.93 6.01
C ALA A 148 -2.12 -6.76 5.93
N HIS A 149 -1.60 -5.53 6.06
CA HIS A 149 -0.15 -5.28 6.13
C HIS A 149 0.49 -5.99 7.34
N HIS A 150 -0.18 -6.00 8.49
CA HIS A 150 0.31 -6.71 9.66
C HIS A 150 0.36 -8.24 9.45
N VAL A 151 -0.65 -8.81 8.77
CA VAL A 151 -0.62 -10.22 8.35
C VAL A 151 0.57 -10.48 7.43
N SER A 152 0.85 -9.61 6.47
CA SER A 152 2.03 -9.69 5.61
C SER A 152 3.33 -9.70 6.42
N ASP A 153 3.46 -8.80 7.41
CA ASP A 153 4.65 -8.71 8.27
C ASP A 153 4.87 -10.01 9.05
N LEU A 154 3.81 -10.58 9.61
CA LEU A 154 3.85 -11.83 10.38
C LEU A 154 4.22 -13.04 9.51
N ILE A 155 3.69 -13.12 8.28
CA ILE A 155 4.03 -14.18 7.32
C ILE A 155 5.50 -14.05 6.92
N PHE A 156 5.94 -12.84 6.57
CA PHE A 156 7.30 -12.55 6.14
C PHE A 156 8.32 -12.88 7.23
N GLU A 157 8.05 -12.46 8.46
CA GLU A 157 8.90 -12.75 9.61
C GLU A 157 8.92 -14.23 9.96
N ARG A 158 7.77 -14.91 9.91
CA ARG A 158 7.70 -16.35 10.22
C ARG A 158 8.54 -17.19 9.27
N ILE A 159 8.58 -16.82 8.00
CA ILE A 159 9.29 -17.56 6.95
C ILE A 159 10.78 -17.18 6.88
N LEU A 160 11.09 -15.88 6.97
CA LEU A 160 12.44 -15.38 6.71
C LEU A 160 13.24 -15.08 7.99
N GLY A 161 12.61 -15.06 9.16
CA GLY A 161 13.24 -14.71 10.43
C GLY A 161 13.62 -13.23 10.56
N ILE A 162 13.14 -12.37 9.66
CA ILE A 162 13.39 -10.93 9.66
C ILE A 162 12.06 -10.18 9.65
N ARG A 163 11.99 -9.10 10.43
CA ARG A 163 10.78 -8.29 10.56
C ARG A 163 10.35 -7.70 9.21
N GLY A 164 9.07 -7.85 8.88
CA GLY A 164 8.46 -7.18 7.72
C GLY A 164 8.32 -5.66 7.91
N ALA A 165 8.26 -4.92 6.80
CA ALA A 165 8.11 -3.47 6.80
C ALA A 165 6.82 -3.01 6.09
N PHE A 166 5.84 -3.90 5.89
CA PHE A 166 4.62 -3.59 5.13
C PHE A 166 3.68 -2.66 5.90
N SER A 167 3.67 -2.73 7.24
CA SER A 167 2.88 -1.82 8.08
C SER A 167 3.51 -0.43 8.27
N THR A 168 4.63 -0.14 7.60
CA THR A 168 5.33 1.14 7.75
C THR A 168 4.70 2.23 6.85
N LYS A 169 5.20 3.46 7.00
CA LYS A 169 4.79 4.62 6.22
C LYS A 169 5.98 5.27 5.56
N ILE A 170 5.73 5.98 4.47
CA ILE A 170 6.71 6.83 3.80
C ILE A 170 6.30 8.30 3.94
N ALA A 171 7.29 9.18 3.92
CA ALA A 171 7.10 10.61 3.82
C ALA A 171 7.85 11.15 2.61
N TYR A 172 7.21 12.00 1.82
CA TYR A 172 7.80 12.59 0.62
C TYR A 172 7.22 13.97 0.36
N ILE A 173 7.92 14.75 -0.47
CA ILE A 173 7.46 16.07 -0.89
C ILE A 173 6.87 15.97 -2.29
N THR A 174 5.68 16.51 -2.49
CA THR A 174 5.09 16.70 -3.81
C THR A 174 5.22 18.16 -4.23
N VAL A 175 5.41 18.39 -5.53
CA VAL A 175 5.40 19.72 -6.15
C VAL A 175 4.39 19.70 -7.27
N THR A 176 3.47 20.65 -7.26
CA THR A 176 2.43 20.82 -8.29
C THR A 176 2.40 22.26 -8.76
N GLY A 177 1.91 22.52 -9.98
CA GLY A 177 1.96 23.84 -10.61
C GLY A 177 3.35 24.19 -11.17
N ASP A 178 3.48 25.36 -11.79
CA ASP A 178 4.75 25.86 -12.32
C ASP A 178 4.94 27.36 -12.03
N GLY A 179 6.18 27.85 -12.12
CA GLY A 179 6.55 29.21 -11.77
C GLY A 179 6.04 29.62 -10.37
N ASP A 180 5.34 30.75 -10.33
CA ASP A 180 4.75 31.32 -9.11
C ASP A 180 3.51 30.55 -8.59
N GLU A 181 2.96 29.65 -9.40
CA GLU A 181 1.84 28.79 -9.01
C GLU A 181 2.28 27.52 -8.29
N ARG A 182 3.59 27.28 -8.14
CA ARG A 182 4.10 26.09 -7.46
C ARG A 182 3.53 25.96 -6.05
N ARG A 183 3.15 24.72 -5.70
CA ARG A 183 2.69 24.32 -4.37
C ARG A 183 3.45 23.09 -3.94
N TYR A 184 4.00 23.17 -2.73
CA TYR A 184 4.74 22.11 -2.09
C TYR A 184 3.86 21.48 -1.00
N ALA A 185 3.87 20.15 -0.90
CA ALA A 185 3.23 19.47 0.20
C ALA A 185 4.12 18.39 0.78
N LEU A 186 4.18 18.30 2.11
CA LEU A 186 4.70 17.14 2.82
C LEU A 186 3.58 16.11 2.91
N VAL A 187 3.79 14.97 2.27
CA VAL A 187 2.81 13.88 2.18
C VAL A 187 3.29 12.69 2.98
N VAL A 188 2.38 12.08 3.73
CA VAL A 188 2.58 10.78 4.39
C VAL A 188 1.63 9.76 3.78
N ALA A 189 2.15 8.59 3.43
CA ALA A 189 1.38 7.48 2.87
C ALA A 189 1.80 6.15 3.51
N ASP A 190 1.00 5.10 3.35
CA ASP A 190 1.45 3.73 3.63
C ASP A 190 2.69 3.38 2.79
N ALA A 191 3.48 2.40 3.21
CA ALA A 191 4.72 1.99 2.53
C ALA A 191 4.54 1.62 1.05
N ASP A 192 3.31 1.37 0.63
CA ASP A 192 2.94 1.06 -0.74
C ASP A 192 2.25 2.19 -1.50
N GLY A 193 2.28 3.41 -0.94
CA GLY A 193 1.75 4.63 -1.55
C GLY A 193 0.26 4.87 -1.32
N PHE A 194 -0.47 3.94 -0.68
CA PHE A 194 -1.88 4.13 -0.40
C PHE A 194 -2.15 5.11 0.74
N GLY A 195 -3.36 5.67 0.73
CA GLY A 195 -3.82 6.60 1.75
C GLY A 195 -2.93 7.83 1.93
N PRO A 196 -2.48 8.51 0.85
CA PRO A 196 -1.65 9.69 0.98
C PRO A 196 -2.41 10.81 1.70
N GLN A 197 -1.75 11.45 2.67
CA GLN A 197 -2.27 12.58 3.42
C GLN A 197 -1.27 13.73 3.35
N GLU A 198 -1.72 14.88 2.88
CA GLU A 198 -0.94 16.12 2.93
C GLU A 198 -0.91 16.63 4.37
N VAL A 199 0.21 16.43 5.05
CA VAL A 199 0.44 16.84 6.45
C VAL A 199 0.73 18.34 6.52
N VAL A 200 1.43 18.89 5.52
CA VAL A 200 1.79 20.30 5.44
C VAL A 200 1.63 20.77 4.00
N ARG A 201 1.10 21.98 3.81
CA ARG A 201 1.01 22.66 2.51
C ARG A 201 1.77 23.99 2.57
N SER A 202 2.50 24.31 1.52
CA SER A 202 3.28 25.55 1.43
C SER A 202 3.34 26.09 0.00
N LYS A 203 3.43 27.41 -0.13
CA LYS A 203 3.79 28.08 -1.40
C LYS A 203 5.31 28.07 -1.63
N GLU A 204 6.07 27.88 -0.56
CA GLU A 204 7.53 27.83 -0.56
C GLU A 204 8.05 26.40 -0.36
N PRO A 205 9.30 26.09 -0.76
CA PRO A 205 9.87 24.75 -0.65
C PRO A 205 9.78 24.14 0.75
N LEU A 206 9.49 22.84 0.75
CA LEU A 206 9.62 21.94 1.91
C LEU A 206 10.69 20.91 1.56
N LEU A 207 11.64 20.65 2.45
CA LEU A 207 12.76 19.76 2.16
C LEU A 207 13.04 18.78 3.30
N SER A 208 13.68 17.67 2.93
CA SER A 208 14.33 16.72 3.83
C SER A 208 13.48 16.22 5.01
N PRO A 209 12.28 15.64 4.75
CA PRO A 209 11.49 15.03 5.81
C PRO A 209 12.25 13.88 6.48
N ASN A 210 12.21 13.82 7.81
CA ASN A 210 12.86 12.80 8.60
C ASN A 210 11.96 12.36 9.78
N TRP A 211 11.70 11.05 9.88
CA TRP A 211 10.87 10.47 10.92
C TRP A 211 11.62 10.38 12.25
N SER A 212 10.92 10.65 13.36
CA SER A 212 11.41 10.21 14.67
C SER A 212 11.45 8.68 14.74
N PRO A 213 12.35 8.08 15.53
CA PRO A 213 12.46 6.61 15.64
C PRO A 213 11.17 5.91 16.07
N ASP A 214 10.30 6.60 16.81
CA ASP A 214 9.00 6.11 17.25
C ASP A 214 7.85 6.38 16.24
N GLY A 215 8.14 7.04 15.12
CA GLY A 215 7.20 7.35 14.05
C GLY A 215 6.11 8.37 14.41
N ARG A 216 6.20 9.04 15.56
CA ARG A 216 5.18 10.03 15.99
C ARG A 216 5.37 11.41 15.39
N TYR A 217 6.61 11.74 15.01
CA TYR A 217 6.98 13.06 14.55
C TYR A 217 7.71 13.02 13.19
N LEU A 218 7.56 14.09 12.42
CA LEU A 218 8.37 14.40 11.24
C LEU A 218 9.10 15.72 11.46
N ALA A 219 10.43 15.69 11.34
CA ALA A 219 11.24 16.88 11.17
C ALA A 219 11.35 17.23 9.68
N TYR A 220 11.34 18.52 9.33
CA TYR A 220 11.53 18.98 7.95
C TYR A 220 11.98 20.44 7.91
N VAL A 221 12.55 20.84 6.78
CA VAL A 221 12.91 22.24 6.51
C VAL A 221 11.77 22.92 5.75
N SER A 222 11.40 24.13 6.17
CA SER A 222 10.43 24.99 5.47
C SER A 222 11.00 26.38 5.21
N PHE A 223 10.68 26.92 4.04
CA PHE A 223 11.01 28.28 3.60
C PHE A 223 9.81 29.23 3.65
N GLU A 224 8.70 28.83 4.27
CA GLU A 224 7.42 29.58 4.27
C GLU A 224 7.51 31.01 4.84
N LYS A 225 8.57 31.34 5.57
CA LYS A 225 8.84 32.67 6.14
C LYS A 225 9.98 33.42 5.42
N GLY A 226 10.37 32.99 4.23
CA GLY A 226 11.46 33.57 3.44
C GLY A 226 12.86 33.03 3.77
N ASN A 227 13.07 32.53 4.99
CA ASN A 227 14.33 31.91 5.43
C ASN A 227 14.12 30.43 5.77
N SER A 228 15.18 29.61 5.70
CA SER A 228 15.10 28.21 6.10
C SER A 228 14.89 28.09 7.61
N SER A 229 13.84 27.37 8.00
CA SER A 229 13.57 27.01 9.40
C SER A 229 13.27 25.52 9.52
N ILE A 230 13.71 24.93 10.63
CA ILE A 230 13.45 23.51 10.94
C ILE A 230 12.18 23.44 11.79
N TYR A 231 11.27 22.58 11.36
CA TYR A 231 10.04 22.29 12.07
C TYR A 231 9.96 20.83 12.46
N VAL A 232 9.31 20.57 13.59
CA VAL A 232 8.87 19.24 14.01
C VAL A 232 7.37 19.23 14.11
N GLN A 233 6.78 18.20 13.51
CA GLN A 233 5.35 18.04 13.34
C GLN A 233 4.90 16.72 13.94
N GLU A 234 3.95 16.76 14.86
CA GLU A 234 3.26 15.57 15.35
C GLU A 234 2.22 15.12 14.33
N ILE A 235 2.28 13.85 13.94
CA ILE A 235 1.46 13.32 12.84
C ILE A 235 0.02 13.07 13.26
N ALA A 236 -0.20 12.65 14.51
CA ALA A 236 -1.54 12.33 15.00
C ALA A 236 -2.41 13.58 15.19
N THR A 237 -1.81 14.68 15.66
CA THR A 237 -2.54 15.89 16.07
C THR A 237 -2.48 17.01 15.05
N GLY A 238 -1.47 17.02 14.17
CA GLY A 238 -1.19 18.19 13.34
C GLY A 238 -0.51 19.33 14.12
N SER A 239 -0.06 19.10 15.36
CA SER A 239 0.70 20.08 16.13
C SER A 239 2.11 20.29 15.55
N ARG A 240 2.54 21.56 15.46
CA ARG A 240 3.80 21.97 14.83
C ARG A 240 4.60 22.89 15.73
N GLN A 241 5.90 22.61 15.86
CA GLN A 241 6.84 23.46 16.56
C GLN A 241 8.00 23.84 15.65
N GLN A 242 8.42 25.10 15.69
CA GLN A 242 9.69 25.55 15.10
C GLN A 242 10.82 25.22 16.08
N LEU A 243 11.82 24.46 15.64
CA LEU A 243 12.99 24.12 16.46
C LEU A 243 14.13 25.13 16.27
N SER A 244 14.32 25.61 15.04
CA SER A 244 15.33 26.61 14.73
C SER A 244 14.93 27.42 13.51
N GLY A 245 15.43 28.65 13.45
CA GLY A 245 15.41 29.51 12.28
C GLY A 245 16.67 30.36 12.30
N LEU A 246 17.23 30.67 11.13
CA LEU A 246 18.22 31.73 11.02
C LEU A 246 17.54 33.04 11.46
N ALA A 247 18.08 33.69 12.49
CA ALA A 247 17.69 35.06 12.83
C ALA A 247 17.96 35.92 11.59
N GLY A 248 16.92 36.60 11.11
CA GLY A 248 17.02 37.56 10.01
C GLY A 248 17.80 38.80 10.42
#